data_AF-A0A423U9A7-F1
#
_entry.id   AF-A0A423U9A7-F1
#
_cell.length_a   1.000
_cell.length_b   1.000
_cell.length_c   1.000
_cell.angle_alpha   90.00
_cell.angle_beta   90.00
_cell.angle_gamma   90.00
#
_symmetry.space_group_name_H-M   'P 1'
#
loop_
_entity.id
_entity.type
_entity.pdbx_description
1 polymer ?
#
loop_
_entity_poly.entity_id
_entity_poly.type
_entity_poly.pdbx_seq_one_letter_code
_entity_poly.pdbx_strand_id
1 'polypeptide(L)'
;MQHVSQAKSSFQCGSRVMRFHEISHEPKRLLCHDCRRLISVETDMWACPWGASVAGWATLLGGRIVFGRKKEGAKILSAMSEKVLPVIDLRLARGSTRPALVQQLKKALTEVGFIYLVGVEGYDEEELLRLTKWFFSLPLEMRMRISKKSFNPECEHEYRGFFPVIPGEVSHKEG
;
A
#
# COMPACT_ATOMS: atom_id res chain seq x y z
N MET A 1 34.87 -35.30 14.90
CA MET A 1 33.68 -34.82 15.65
C MET A 1 34.02 -33.46 16.24
N GLN A 2 33.68 -32.38 15.54
CA GLN A 2 33.90 -31.01 16.02
C GLN A 2 32.61 -30.51 16.68
N HIS A 3 32.72 -30.07 17.93
CA HIS A 3 31.64 -29.49 18.71
C HIS A 3 31.22 -28.13 18.11
N VAL A 4 30.00 -28.05 17.60
CA VAL A 4 29.36 -26.78 17.25
C VAL A 4 28.90 -26.12 18.55
N SER A 5 29.59 -25.06 18.96
CA SER A 5 29.17 -24.16 20.03
C SER A 5 27.86 -23.48 19.63
N GLN A 6 26.75 -23.87 20.27
CA GLN A 6 25.44 -23.29 20.02
C GLN A 6 25.32 -21.92 20.70
N ALA A 7 25.30 -20.85 19.90
CA ALA A 7 24.94 -19.52 20.39
C ALA A 7 23.43 -19.48 20.74
N LYS A 8 23.11 -19.62 22.03
CA LYS A 8 21.74 -19.46 22.53
C LYS A 8 21.44 -17.98 22.65
N SER A 9 20.65 -17.43 21.73
CA SER A 9 20.08 -16.09 21.87
C SER A 9 18.64 -16.19 22.41
N SER A 10 18.34 -15.40 23.43
CA SER A 10 17.02 -15.31 24.04
C SER A 10 16.46 -13.90 23.86
N PHE A 11 15.21 -13.78 23.41
CA PHE A 11 14.55 -12.49 23.19
C PHE A 11 13.25 -12.41 23.98
N GLN A 12 12.86 -11.22 24.45
CA GLN A 12 11.61 -11.05 25.20
C GLN A 12 10.51 -10.45 24.31
N CYS A 13 9.49 -11.23 23.97
CA CYS A 13 8.29 -10.78 23.27
C CYS A 13 7.14 -10.62 24.28
N GLY A 14 6.79 -9.38 24.61
CA GLY A 14 5.86 -9.09 25.69
C GLY A 14 6.44 -9.56 27.04
N SER A 15 5.73 -10.43 27.74
CA SER A 15 6.16 -11.03 29.03
C SER A 15 6.92 -12.36 28.88
N ARG A 16 7.14 -12.88 27.67
CA ARG A 16 7.80 -14.19 27.46
C ARG A 16 9.17 -14.06 26.83
N VAL A 17 10.11 -14.89 27.29
CA VAL A 17 11.43 -15.08 26.71
C VAL A 17 11.38 -16.19 25.66
N MET A 18 11.47 -15.81 24.40
CA MET A 18 11.55 -16.67 23.22
C MET A 18 12.98 -17.19 23.06
N ARG A 19 13.12 -18.49 22.74
CA ARG A 19 14.42 -19.13 22.46
C ARG A 19 14.55 -19.41 20.98
N PHE A 20 15.70 -19.06 20.43
CA PHE A 20 16.02 -19.30 19.03
C PHE A 20 17.15 -20.31 18.89
N HIS A 21 17.08 -21.09 17.82
CA HIS A 21 18.16 -21.96 17.38
C HIS A 21 18.50 -21.64 15.92
N GLU A 22 19.79 -21.45 15.63
CA GLU A 22 20.28 -21.25 14.27
C GLU A 22 20.27 -22.58 13.53
N ILE A 23 19.58 -22.64 12.39
CA ILE A 23 19.46 -23.87 11.58
C ILE A 23 20.46 -23.88 10.42
N SER A 24 20.77 -22.71 9.83
CA SER A 24 21.65 -22.61 8.68
C SER A 24 22.44 -21.31 8.73
N HIS A 25 23.72 -21.39 8.33
CA HIS A 25 24.60 -20.22 8.24
C HIS A 25 24.29 -19.34 7.03
N GLU A 26 23.78 -19.88 5.92
CA GLU A 26 23.33 -19.09 4.75
C GLU A 26 22.16 -19.76 4.01
N PRO A 27 21.06 -19.02 3.71
CA PRO A 27 20.68 -17.77 4.38
C PRO A 27 20.47 -18.03 5.89
N LYS A 28 20.85 -17.06 6.73
CA LYS A 28 20.70 -17.20 8.20
C LYS A 28 19.24 -17.39 8.56
N ARG A 29 18.89 -18.63 8.92
CA ARG A 29 17.54 -19.03 9.30
C ARG A 29 17.49 -19.39 10.77
N LEU A 30 16.61 -18.71 11.51
CA LEU A 30 16.37 -18.98 12.92
C LEU A 30 15.05 -19.73 13.10
N LEU A 31 15.06 -20.81 13.89
CA LEU A 31 13.85 -21.43 14.37
C LEU A 31 13.44 -20.80 15.69
N CYS A 32 12.20 -20.30 15.76
CA CYS A 32 11.57 -20.04 17.03
C CYS A 32 10.99 -21.35 17.57
N HIS A 33 11.43 -21.79 18.76
CA HIS A 33 10.89 -23.02 19.37
C HIS A 33 9.42 -22.88 19.80
N ASP A 34 9.00 -21.67 20.15
CA ASP A 34 7.66 -21.42 20.68
C ASP A 34 6.58 -21.38 19.60
N CYS A 35 6.91 -20.92 18.38
CA CYS A 35 5.97 -20.88 17.26
C CYS A 35 6.33 -21.79 16.07
N ARG A 36 7.42 -22.55 16.17
CA ARG A 36 7.97 -23.45 15.13
C ARG A 36 8.08 -22.82 13.74
N ARG A 37 8.33 -21.51 13.65
CA ARG A 37 8.56 -20.81 12.38
C ARG A 37 10.03 -20.49 12.16
N LEU A 38 10.43 -20.60 10.89
CA LEU A 38 11.70 -20.14 10.35
C LEU A 38 11.61 -18.63 10.08
N ILE A 39 12.61 -17.88 10.52
CA ILE A 39 12.76 -16.45 10.26
C ILE A 39 14.03 -16.27 9.44
N SER A 40 13.95 -15.59 8.29
CA SER A 40 15.13 -15.15 7.55
C SER A 40 15.56 -13.78 8.04
N VAL A 41 16.83 -13.65 8.43
CA VAL A 41 17.33 -12.43 9.10
C VAL A 41 17.54 -11.27 8.12
N GLU A 42 17.63 -11.51 6.82
CA GLU A 42 18.00 -10.47 5.83
C GLU A 42 16.83 -9.70 5.21
N THR A 43 15.58 -10.18 5.29
CA THR A 43 14.49 -9.57 4.51
C THR A 43 13.10 -9.55 5.15
N ASP A 44 12.89 -10.22 6.29
CA ASP A 44 11.52 -10.46 6.73
C ASP A 44 11.06 -9.45 7.79
N MET A 45 10.06 -8.65 7.39
CA MET A 45 9.19 -7.93 8.31
C MET A 45 8.40 -8.96 9.12
N TRP A 46 8.84 -9.24 10.35
CA TRP A 46 8.22 -10.24 11.20
C TRP A 46 6.87 -9.76 11.74
N ALA A 47 5.80 -10.49 11.43
CA ALA A 47 4.52 -10.38 12.12
C ALA A 47 4.40 -11.56 13.11
N CYS A 48 4.43 -11.27 14.41
CA CYS A 48 4.17 -12.27 15.44
C CYS A 48 2.72 -12.77 15.34
N PRO A 49 2.46 -14.08 15.23
CA PRO A 49 1.09 -14.60 15.20
C PRO A 49 0.34 -14.43 16.53
N TRP A 50 1.01 -13.96 17.60
CA TRP A 50 0.42 -13.80 18.93
C TRP A 50 -0.03 -12.35 19.21
N GLY A 51 -0.39 -11.60 18.16
CA GLY A 51 -1.14 -10.35 18.30
C GLY A 51 -0.34 -9.11 18.71
N ALA A 52 0.99 -9.19 18.77
CA ALA A 52 1.81 -8.00 18.91
C ALA A 52 2.18 -7.50 17.49
N SER A 53 1.47 -6.47 17.02
CA SER A 53 1.90 -5.67 15.87
C SER A 53 3.18 -4.93 16.26
N VAL A 54 4.32 -5.58 16.10
CA VAL A 54 5.64 -5.00 16.32
C VAL A 54 6.45 -5.24 15.06
N ALA A 55 6.26 -4.35 14.07
CA ALA A 55 7.20 -4.24 12.97
C ALA A 55 8.53 -3.73 13.55
N GLY A 56 9.48 -4.64 13.74
CA GLY A 56 10.85 -4.33 14.12
C GLY A 56 11.79 -4.86 13.05
N TRP A 57 12.93 -4.21 12.88
CA TRP A 57 14.04 -4.73 12.09
C TRP A 57 15.06 -5.41 13.02
N ALA A 58 15.76 -6.41 12.51
CA ALA A 58 16.80 -7.13 13.21
C ALA A 58 18.14 -6.85 12.51
N THR A 59 19.13 -6.33 13.23
CA THR A 59 20.50 -6.20 12.69
C THR A 59 21.48 -6.96 13.58
N LEU A 60 22.43 -7.62 12.93
CA LEU A 60 23.56 -8.29 13.57
C LEU A 60 24.64 -7.24 13.89
N LEU A 61 24.84 -6.95 15.18
CA LEU A 61 25.96 -6.15 15.67
C LEU A 61 26.78 -7.00 16.64
N GLY A 62 28.02 -7.33 16.26
CA GLY A 62 28.97 -8.04 17.13
C GLY A 62 28.49 -9.42 17.62
N GLY A 63 27.84 -10.21 16.74
CA GLY A 63 27.33 -11.55 17.09
C GLY A 63 26.06 -11.53 17.96
N ARG A 64 25.45 -10.37 18.20
CA ARG A 64 24.15 -10.21 18.84
C ARG A 64 23.14 -9.65 17.86
N ILE A 65 21.94 -10.22 17.86
CA ILE A 65 20.80 -9.69 17.12
C ILE A 65 20.15 -8.60 17.98
N VAL A 66 20.12 -7.37 17.46
CA VAL A 66 19.47 -6.24 18.11
C VAL A 66 18.16 -5.95 17.37
N PHE A 67 17.04 -5.96 18.10
CA PHE A 67 15.73 -5.59 17.57
C PHE A 67 15.38 -4.15 17.96
N GLY A 68 15.21 -3.27 16.97
CA GLY A 68 14.77 -1.90 17.18
C GLY A 68 13.24 -1.78 17.24
N ARG A 69 12.69 -1.11 18.25
CA ARG A 69 11.27 -0.70 18.27
C ARG A 69 11.12 0.66 17.57
N LYS A 70 10.32 0.74 16.52
CA LYS A 70 9.78 2.02 16.04
C LYS A 70 8.58 2.36 16.92
N LYS A 71 8.75 3.25 17.91
CA LYS A 71 7.63 3.88 18.60
C LYS A 71 7.25 5.14 17.82
N GLU A 72 5.94 5.41 17.78
CA GLU A 72 5.24 6.55 17.16
C GLU A 72 4.92 6.35 15.67
N GLY A 73 3.67 6.38 15.21
CA GLY A 73 2.40 6.62 15.87
C GLY A 73 1.33 6.69 14.80
N ALA A 74 0.40 5.73 14.78
CA ALA A 74 -0.86 5.83 14.06
C ALA A 74 -1.84 4.85 14.69
N LYS A 75 -2.60 5.34 15.69
CA LYS A 75 -3.86 4.72 16.13
C LYS A 75 -4.85 4.77 14.95
N ILE A 76 -4.73 3.87 13.98
CA ILE A 76 -5.70 3.71 12.89
C ILE A 76 -6.60 2.49 13.11
N LEU A 77 -6.28 1.60 14.07
CA LEU A 77 -6.87 0.26 14.11
C LEU A 77 -8.00 0.04 15.12
N SER A 78 -8.56 1.07 15.76
CA SER A 78 -9.59 0.87 16.80
C SER A 78 -10.93 1.60 16.57
N ALA A 79 -11.13 2.22 15.41
CA ALA A 79 -12.42 2.84 15.07
C ALA A 79 -12.71 2.73 13.57
N MET A 80 -12.46 1.57 12.95
CA MET A 80 -13.00 1.30 11.62
C MET A 80 -14.44 0.81 11.80
N SER A 81 -15.34 1.75 12.13
CA SER A 81 -16.67 1.67 11.52
C SER A 81 -16.40 1.64 10.03
N GLU A 82 -16.81 0.58 9.33
CA GLU A 82 -16.78 0.54 7.87
C GLU A 82 -17.60 1.74 7.38
N LYS A 83 -16.93 2.88 7.16
CA LYS A 83 -17.53 4.04 6.55
C LYS A 83 -17.70 3.70 5.08
N VAL A 84 -18.79 3.01 4.77
CA VAL A 84 -19.25 2.79 3.41
C VAL A 84 -19.48 4.18 2.80
N LEU A 85 -18.83 4.44 1.67
CA LEU A 85 -19.00 5.72 0.98
C LEU A 85 -20.42 5.81 0.41
N PRO A 86 -21.12 6.94 0.60
CA PRO A 86 -22.46 7.11 0.05
C PRO A 86 -22.46 6.99 -1.48
N VAL A 87 -23.41 6.23 -2.02
CA VAL A 87 -23.67 6.11 -3.46
C VAL A 87 -24.84 7.02 -3.82
N ILE A 88 -24.63 7.91 -4.79
CA ILE A 88 -25.60 8.91 -5.23
C ILE A 88 -25.98 8.64 -6.69
N ASP A 89 -27.28 8.46 -6.95
CA ASP A 89 -27.81 8.21 -8.29
C ASP A 89 -28.23 9.50 -8.99
N LEU A 90 -27.52 9.86 -10.06
CA LEU A 90 -27.78 11.09 -10.81
C LEU A 90 -29.03 11.01 -11.69
N ARG A 91 -29.59 9.82 -11.94
CA ARG A 91 -30.87 9.69 -12.67
C ARG A 91 -32.02 10.38 -11.92
N LEU A 92 -31.91 10.44 -10.59
CA LEU A 92 -32.88 11.12 -9.70
C LEU A 92 -32.81 12.64 -9.78
N ALA A 93 -31.83 13.22 -10.51
CA ALA A 93 -31.69 14.65 -10.65
C ALA A 93 -32.80 15.29 -11.52
N ARG A 94 -33.55 14.47 -12.27
CA ARG A 94 -34.65 14.90 -13.13
C ARG A 94 -35.99 14.75 -12.39
N GLY A 95 -36.83 15.78 -12.45
CA GLY A 95 -38.20 15.73 -11.92
C GLY A 95 -38.34 15.97 -10.42
N SER A 96 -39.35 15.35 -9.81
CA SER A 96 -39.78 15.58 -8.43
C SER A 96 -38.84 15.01 -7.35
N THR A 97 -37.93 14.11 -7.71
CA THR A 97 -36.96 13.47 -6.79
C THR A 97 -35.73 14.33 -6.49
N ARG A 98 -35.55 15.44 -7.22
CA ARG A 98 -34.39 16.33 -7.12
C ARG A 98 -34.14 16.87 -5.69
N PRO A 99 -35.15 17.31 -4.90
CA PRO A 99 -34.90 17.82 -3.55
C PRO A 99 -34.32 16.77 -2.61
N ALA A 100 -34.78 15.52 -2.70
CA ALA A 100 -34.27 14.41 -1.90
C ALA A 100 -32.81 14.09 -2.26
N LEU A 101 -32.47 14.09 -3.55
CA LEU A 101 -31.10 13.92 -4.02
C LEU A 101 -30.16 15.00 -3.48
N VAL A 102 -30.60 16.27 -3.50
CA VAL A 102 -29.81 17.40 -2.97
C VAL A 102 -29.55 17.24 -1.48
N GLN A 103 -30.54 16.76 -0.71
CA GLN A 103 -30.36 16.51 0.71
C GLN A 103 -29.34 15.39 0.98
N GLN A 104 -29.40 14.30 0.21
CA GLN A 104 -28.42 13.21 0.30
C GLN A 104 -27.01 13.69 -0.04
N LEU A 105 -26.87 14.46 -1.12
CA LEU A 105 -25.59 15.02 -1.55
C LEU A 105 -25.00 15.96 -0.49
N LYS A 106 -25.82 16.86 0.06
CA LYS A 106 -25.40 17.78 1.13
C LYS A 106 -24.91 17.00 2.35
N LYS A 107 -25.64 15.97 2.76
CA LYS A 107 -25.24 15.14 3.90
C LYS A 107 -23.91 14.44 3.64
N ALA A 108 -23.78 13.77 2.50
CA ALA A 108 -22.58 13.02 2.14
C ALA A 108 -21.33 13.91 2.03
N LEU A 109 -21.44 15.08 1.42
CA LEU A 109 -20.33 16.03 1.29
C LEU A 109 -19.96 16.70 2.62
N THR A 110 -20.90 16.83 3.56
CA THR A 110 -20.64 17.44 4.88
C THR A 110 -20.05 16.44 5.87
N GLU A 111 -20.51 15.19 5.87
CA GLU A 111 -20.12 14.17 6.87
C GLU A 111 -18.92 13.31 6.42
N VAL A 112 -18.82 13.03 5.12
CA VAL A 112 -17.83 12.09 4.56
C VAL A 112 -16.84 12.80 3.65
N GLY A 113 -17.32 13.73 2.80
CA GLY A 113 -16.50 14.45 1.83
C GLY A 113 -16.17 13.66 0.55
N PHE A 114 -16.56 12.38 0.48
CA PHE A 114 -16.39 11.50 -0.68
C PHE A 114 -17.69 10.76 -0.97
N ILE A 115 -17.95 10.53 -2.26
CA ILE A 115 -19.16 9.88 -2.77
C ILE A 115 -18.83 9.02 -3.99
N TYR A 116 -19.63 7.98 -4.21
CA TYR A 116 -19.72 7.31 -5.51
C TYR A 116 -20.91 7.86 -6.28
N LEU A 117 -20.76 8.03 -7.59
CA LEU A 117 -21.83 8.45 -8.49
C LEU A 117 -22.24 7.28 -9.38
N VAL A 118 -23.54 7.10 -9.55
CA VAL A 118 -24.11 6.16 -10.53
C VAL A 118 -25.13 6.86 -11.42
N GLY A 119 -25.45 6.24 -12.56
CA GLY A 119 -26.48 6.76 -13.45
C GLY A 119 -26.06 8.04 -14.19
N VAL A 120 -24.76 8.21 -14.43
CA VAL A 120 -24.21 9.31 -15.24
C VAL A 120 -24.56 9.06 -16.71
N GLU A 121 -25.26 9.99 -17.34
CA GLU A 121 -25.67 9.87 -18.74
C GLU A 121 -24.44 9.88 -19.66
N GLY A 122 -24.36 8.90 -20.57
CA GLY A 122 -23.24 8.76 -21.52
C GLY A 122 -21.95 8.20 -20.93
N TYR A 123 -21.93 7.82 -19.65
CA TYR A 123 -20.79 7.15 -19.03
C TYR A 123 -20.90 5.64 -19.23
N ASP A 124 -19.89 5.07 -19.88
CA ASP A 124 -19.71 3.63 -20.06
C ASP A 124 -18.36 3.22 -19.45
N GLU A 125 -18.43 2.48 -18.34
CA GLU A 125 -17.24 2.06 -17.60
C GLU A 125 -16.44 0.98 -18.32
N GLU A 126 -17.11 0.11 -19.08
CA GLU A 126 -16.47 -0.98 -19.80
C GLU A 126 -15.70 -0.43 -20.99
N GLU A 127 -16.31 0.48 -21.75
CA GLU A 127 -15.67 1.14 -22.87
C GLU A 127 -14.49 2.01 -22.42
N LEU A 128 -14.67 2.80 -21.35
CA LEU A 128 -13.58 3.60 -20.79
C LEU A 128 -12.40 2.71 -20.36
N LEU A 129 -12.68 1.59 -19.68
CA LEU A 129 -11.64 0.65 -19.26
C LEU A 129 -10.96 0.00 -20.47
N ARG A 130 -11.72 -0.38 -21.50
CA ARG A 130 -11.20 -0.97 -22.73
C ARG A 130 -10.27 0.00 -23.45
N LEU A 131 -10.68 1.24 -23.65
CA LEU A 131 -9.88 2.29 -24.29
C LEU A 131 -8.63 2.63 -23.47
N THR A 132 -8.75 2.68 -22.14
CA THR A 132 -7.61 2.90 -21.25
C THR A 132 -6.58 1.78 -21.40
N LYS A 133 -7.00 0.51 -21.34
CA LYS A 133 -6.11 -0.65 -21.54
C LYS A 133 -5.46 -0.61 -22.91
N TRP A 134 -6.24 -0.33 -23.96
CA TRP A 134 -5.71 -0.18 -25.32
C TRP A 134 -4.62 0.90 -25.39
N PHE A 135 -4.88 2.10 -24.86
CA PHE A 135 -3.90 3.19 -24.88
C PHE A 135 -2.60 2.80 -24.17
N PHE A 136 -2.68 2.22 -22.97
CA PHE A 136 -1.49 1.81 -22.22
C PHE A 136 -0.78 0.57 -22.78
N SER A 137 -1.42 -0.19 -23.67
CA SER A 137 -0.79 -1.29 -24.42
C SER A 137 0.06 -0.82 -25.60
N LEU A 138 -0.08 0.45 -26.02
CA LEU A 138 0.72 1.01 -27.11
C LEU A 138 2.21 1.12 -26.72
N PRO A 139 3.12 1.01 -27.70
CA PRO A 139 4.55 1.27 -27.48
C PRO A 139 4.78 2.62 -26.79
N LEU A 140 5.81 2.69 -25.94
CA LEU A 140 6.10 3.89 -25.18
C LEU A 140 6.34 5.09 -26.12
N GLU A 141 7.04 4.86 -27.22
CA GLU A 141 7.38 5.85 -28.23
C GLU A 141 6.12 6.51 -28.80
N MET A 142 5.06 5.74 -29.02
CA MET A 142 3.78 6.28 -29.49
C MET A 142 3.10 7.14 -28.43
N ARG A 143 3.12 6.72 -27.17
CA ARG A 143 2.55 7.48 -26.05
C ARG A 143 3.35 8.76 -25.77
N MET A 144 4.67 8.73 -25.96
CA MET A 144 5.57 9.88 -25.82
C MET A 144 5.37 10.95 -26.90
N ARG A 145 4.71 10.65 -28.02
CA ARG A 145 4.37 11.68 -29.03
C ARG A 145 3.29 12.66 -28.55
N ILE A 146 2.53 12.28 -27.53
CA ILE A 146 1.49 13.12 -26.93
C ILE A 146 1.82 13.49 -25.48
N SER A 147 3.09 13.37 -25.07
CA SER A 147 3.53 13.76 -23.73
C SER A 147 3.67 15.27 -23.59
N LYS A 148 3.82 15.75 -22.36
CA LYS A 148 4.19 17.14 -22.12
C LYS A 148 5.57 17.45 -22.71
N LYS A 149 5.80 18.72 -23.03
CA LYS A 149 7.07 19.26 -23.49
C LYS A 149 8.22 19.02 -22.51
N SER A 150 7.92 18.98 -21.20
CA SER A 150 8.89 18.64 -20.15
C SER A 150 9.45 17.22 -20.27
N PHE A 151 8.70 16.29 -20.86
CA PHE A 151 9.12 14.89 -21.05
C PHE A 151 9.58 14.60 -22.49
N ASN A 152 9.04 15.32 -23.46
CA ASN A 152 9.47 15.28 -24.86
C ASN A 152 9.52 16.70 -25.43
N PRO A 153 10.72 17.31 -25.59
CA PRO A 153 10.86 18.68 -26.09
C PRO A 153 10.30 18.91 -27.50
N GLU A 154 10.10 17.83 -28.28
CA GLU A 154 9.51 17.89 -29.63
C GLU A 154 7.98 18.03 -29.59
N CYS A 155 7.33 17.78 -28.45
CA CYS A 155 5.89 17.93 -28.30
C CYS A 155 5.49 19.39 -28.01
N GLU A 156 4.37 19.82 -28.59
CA GLU A 156 3.81 21.16 -28.40
C GLU A 156 3.05 21.32 -27.06
N HIS A 157 2.82 20.23 -26.32
CA HIS A 157 1.91 20.24 -25.19
C HIS A 157 2.57 20.74 -23.90
N GLU A 158 2.23 21.95 -23.45
CA GLU A 158 2.80 22.53 -22.23
C GLU A 158 2.21 21.92 -20.95
N TYR A 159 0.88 21.73 -20.91
CA TYR A 159 0.17 21.36 -19.68
C TYR A 159 -0.45 19.95 -19.71
N ARG A 160 -1.13 19.58 -20.82
CA ARG A 160 -1.86 18.31 -20.95
C ARG A 160 -1.07 17.30 -21.75
N GLY A 161 -1.15 16.03 -21.41
CA GLY A 161 -0.53 14.99 -22.20
C GLY A 161 -0.27 13.73 -21.40
N PHE A 162 0.47 12.82 -22.01
CA PHE A 162 0.99 11.64 -21.34
C PHE A 162 2.11 11.98 -20.35
N PHE A 163 2.06 11.37 -19.17
CA PHE A 163 3.08 11.46 -18.13
C PHE A 163 3.75 10.08 -18.02
N PRO A 164 5.00 9.92 -18.49
CA PRO A 164 5.69 8.65 -18.40
C PRO A 164 6.11 8.33 -16.96
N VAL A 165 6.30 7.05 -16.69
CA VAL A 165 6.95 6.60 -15.45
C VAL A 165 8.46 6.71 -15.66
N ILE A 166 9.12 7.57 -14.89
CA ILE A 166 10.58 7.73 -14.93
C ILE A 166 11.22 6.77 -13.92
N PRO A 167 12.03 5.78 -14.34
CA PRO A 167 12.66 4.84 -13.43
C PRO A 167 13.57 5.55 -12.43
N GLY A 168 13.40 5.26 -11.13
CA GLY A 168 14.22 5.82 -10.06
C GLY A 168 13.79 7.18 -9.54
N GLU A 169 12.82 7.84 -10.19
CA GLU A 169 12.24 9.08 -9.69
C GLU A 169 10.93 8.82 -8.93
N VAL A 170 10.65 9.69 -7.97
CA VAL A 170 9.38 9.66 -7.25
C VAL A 170 8.34 10.34 -8.12
N SER A 171 7.18 9.69 -8.31
CA SER A 171 6.07 10.29 -9.02
C SER A 171 5.53 11.49 -8.22
N HIS A 172 5.93 12.70 -8.60
CA HIS A 172 5.38 13.93 -8.04
C HIS A 172 4.00 14.16 -8.66
N LYS A 173 2.97 14.30 -7.81
CA LYS A 173 1.58 14.51 -8.23
C LYS A 173 1.37 15.87 -8.94
N GLU A 174 2.33 16.77 -8.81
CA GLU A 174 2.36 18.10 -9.40
C GLU A 174 3.58 18.20 -10.33
N GLY A 175 3.41 17.71 -11.56
CA GLY A 175 4.41 17.80 -12.63
C GLY A 175 4.03 18.77 -13.72
#